data_AF-A0AAE0F9L7-F1
#
_entry.id   AF-A0AAE0F9L7-F1
#
_cell.length_a   1.000
_cell.length_b   1.000
_cell.length_c   1.000
_cell.angle_alpha   90.00
_cell.angle_beta   90.00
_cell.angle_gamma   90.00
#
_symmetry.space_group_name_H-M   'P 1'
#
loop_
_entity.id
_entity.type
_entity.pdbx_description
1 polymer ?
#
loop_
_entity_poly.entity_id
_entity_poly.type
_entity_poly.pdbx_seq_one_letter_code
_entity_poly.pdbx_strand_id
1 'polypeptide(L)'
;MCMSGDSVGESAYSIKINTWNHLVKICYLADPKSAHCRAVDIDSAFVATNYEEAGNDDLNDENDDQALMRFEFLEILCRVAIMKYGMGEATHDAAEALEMMLSNDVIPGLPPECFMDPDLFRRERLYCKATAHVLEEHERLLQACYDFFKAADAVELMGMEHWLKFTDAAGLTSAVTRSSMREAKLIFGWSQMRVVNEIKNRHRVYSMTYIDFLEAVGRMADLISPPTKEELAAFFAPEGPTTDTPTWEYFQTVSVDEAELKCHESAEFGAAPTVPLHVKLAQICEVIQAQLMQKWDARTPTALVKQLDIMTVTVGGRKKAPARKASILNVFDIMRTGKDASSG
;
A
#
# COMPACT_ATOMS: atom_id res chain seq x y z
N MET A 1 0.61 0.53 10.26
CA MET A 1 -0.41 1.39 9.61
C MET A 1 -1.78 0.79 9.86
N CYS A 2 -2.73 1.60 10.30
CA CYS A 2 -4.13 1.21 10.43
C CYS A 2 -4.81 1.37 9.06
N MET A 3 -4.97 0.27 8.33
CA MET A 3 -5.57 0.27 6.99
C MET A 3 -7.01 -0.25 6.95
N SER A 4 -7.66 -0.39 8.11
CA SER A 4 -8.97 -1.02 8.27
C SER A 4 -10.17 -0.10 8.01
N GLY A 5 -9.95 1.19 7.74
CA GLY A 5 -11.02 2.15 7.48
C GLY A 5 -11.42 2.23 6.01
N ASP A 6 -12.72 2.25 5.71
CA ASP A 6 -13.24 2.42 4.34
C ASP A 6 -13.18 3.87 3.85
N SER A 7 -12.99 4.84 4.74
CA SER A 7 -13.01 6.27 4.40
C SER A 7 -11.64 6.82 3.96
N VAL A 8 -11.63 7.86 3.13
CA VAL A 8 -10.43 8.50 2.55
C VAL A 8 -9.74 9.47 3.54
N GLY A 9 -10.26 9.63 4.76
CA GLY A 9 -9.82 10.68 5.71
C GLY A 9 -9.23 10.20 7.04
N GLU A 10 -9.18 8.89 7.31
CA GLU A 10 -8.50 8.40 8.52
C GLU A 10 -6.99 8.32 8.28
N SER A 11 -6.22 9.00 9.12
CA SER A 11 -4.76 8.90 9.11
C SER A 11 -4.38 7.44 9.31
N ALA A 12 -3.86 6.79 8.27
CA ALA A 12 -3.39 5.39 8.33
C ALA A 12 -2.22 5.18 9.33
N TYR A 13 -1.77 6.25 9.98
CA TYR A 13 -0.56 6.35 10.78
C TYR A 13 -0.82 6.80 12.21
N SER A 14 -2.09 7.06 12.57
CA SER A 14 -2.52 7.19 13.96
C SER A 14 -3.62 6.18 14.26
N ILE A 15 -3.71 5.74 15.51
CA ILE A 15 -4.68 4.74 15.97
C ILE A 15 -5.65 5.42 16.91
N LYS A 16 -6.85 5.69 16.41
CA LYS A 16 -7.96 6.20 17.22
C LYS A 16 -8.45 5.11 18.19
N ILE A 17 -9.09 5.55 19.28
CA ILE A 17 -9.61 4.65 20.31
C ILE A 17 -10.56 3.57 19.76
N ASN A 18 -11.37 3.87 18.74
CA ASN A 18 -12.26 2.88 18.13
C ASN A 18 -11.49 1.75 17.42
N THR A 19 -10.42 2.10 16.71
CA THR A 19 -9.53 1.12 16.07
C THR A 19 -8.79 0.30 17.11
N TRP A 20 -8.28 0.95 18.15
CA TRP A 20 -7.65 0.28 19.28
C TRP A 20 -8.60 -0.72 19.95
N ASN A 21 -9.84 -0.33 20.22
CA ASN A 21 -10.84 -1.20 20.81
C ASN A 21 -11.22 -2.38 19.91
N HIS A 22 -11.17 -2.19 18.60
CA HIS A 22 -11.31 -3.30 17.66
C HIS A 22 -10.15 -4.30 17.80
N LEU A 23 -8.89 -3.82 17.87
CA LEU A 23 -7.72 -4.67 18.10
C LEU A 23 -7.83 -5.44 19.43
N VAL A 24 -8.17 -4.76 20.52
CA VAL A 24 -8.39 -5.36 21.85
C VAL A 24 -9.42 -6.49 21.78
N LYS A 25 -10.46 -6.32 20.98
CA LYS A 25 -11.53 -7.32 20.80
C LYS A 25 -11.08 -8.52 19.98
N ILE A 26 -10.44 -8.32 18.82
CA ILE A 26 -10.03 -9.44 17.94
C ILE A 26 -8.90 -10.27 18.56
N CYS A 27 -8.03 -9.64 19.35
CA CYS A 27 -6.94 -10.31 20.05
C CYS A 27 -7.32 -10.76 21.47
N TYR A 28 -8.58 -10.57 21.91
CA TYR A 28 -9.04 -10.94 23.25
C TYR A 28 -8.10 -10.43 24.38
N LEU A 29 -7.64 -9.19 24.27
CA LEU A 29 -6.69 -8.61 25.22
C LEU A 29 -7.33 -8.34 26.59
N ALA A 30 -8.60 -7.95 26.61
CA ALA A 30 -9.33 -7.73 27.86
C ALA A 30 -9.71 -9.07 28.51
N ASP A 31 -9.39 -9.23 29.79
CA ASP A 31 -9.89 -10.31 30.64
C ASP A 31 -10.91 -9.77 31.66
N PRO A 32 -12.20 -10.11 31.52
CA PRO A 32 -13.23 -9.71 32.48
C PRO A 32 -13.00 -10.19 33.92
N LYS A 33 -12.19 -11.24 34.12
CA LYS A 33 -11.87 -11.80 35.43
C LYS A 33 -10.59 -11.25 36.03
N SER A 34 -9.74 -10.60 35.23
CA SER A 34 -8.52 -9.98 35.74
C SER A 34 -8.86 -8.79 36.64
N ALA A 35 -8.06 -8.60 37.68
CA ALA A 35 -8.14 -7.41 38.52
C ALA A 35 -7.48 -6.19 37.87
N HIS A 36 -6.67 -6.40 36.83
CA HIS A 36 -5.77 -5.41 36.27
C HIS A 36 -5.95 -5.18 34.76
N CYS A 37 -6.63 -6.10 34.05
CA CYS A 37 -6.72 -6.08 32.58
C CYS A 37 -8.14 -6.20 32.04
N ARG A 38 -9.12 -5.51 32.64
CA ARG A 38 -10.48 -5.40 32.08
C ARG A 38 -10.51 -4.34 30.99
N ALA A 39 -11.57 -4.31 30.18
CA ALA A 39 -11.74 -3.32 29.11
C ALA A 39 -11.58 -1.88 29.62
N VAL A 40 -12.15 -1.53 30.78
CA VAL A 40 -12.01 -0.20 31.40
C VAL A 40 -10.57 0.13 31.82
N ASP A 41 -9.81 -0.88 32.23
CA ASP A 41 -8.41 -0.69 32.63
C ASP A 41 -7.56 -0.44 31.37
N ILE A 42 -7.84 -1.14 30.27
CA ILE A 42 -7.18 -0.94 28.96
C ILE A 42 -7.55 0.43 28.36
N ASP A 43 -8.80 0.87 28.45
CA ASP A 43 -9.21 2.22 28.02
C ASP A 43 -8.46 3.30 28.82
N SER A 44 -8.28 3.09 30.13
CA SER A 44 -7.49 3.99 30.97
C SER A 44 -6.01 4.02 30.57
N ALA A 45 -5.45 2.87 30.17
CA ALA A 45 -4.10 2.78 29.64
C ALA A 45 -3.95 3.55 28.31
N PHE A 46 -4.96 3.55 27.44
CA PHE A 46 -4.97 4.35 26.22
C PHE A 46 -4.86 5.85 26.52
N VAL A 47 -5.71 6.35 27.42
CA VAL A 47 -5.69 7.77 27.83
C VAL A 47 -4.35 8.15 28.46
N ALA A 48 -3.79 7.29 29.30
CA ALA A 48 -2.50 7.54 29.93
C ALA A 48 -1.32 7.54 28.93
N THR A 49 -1.42 6.76 27.87
CA THR A 49 -0.36 6.66 26.84
C THR A 49 -0.40 7.83 25.87
N ASN A 50 -1.60 8.35 25.58
CA ASN A 50 -1.80 9.51 24.70
C ASN A 50 -1.65 10.85 25.44
N TYR A 51 -1.14 10.84 26.67
CA TYR A 51 -0.98 12.06 27.46
C TYR A 51 0.29 12.82 27.05
N GLU A 52 0.12 14.09 26.70
CA GLU A 52 1.23 14.98 26.37
C GLU A 52 1.76 15.72 27.61
N GLU A 53 3.07 15.62 27.85
CA GLU A 53 3.70 16.43 28.89
C GLU A 53 3.82 17.89 28.43
N ALA A 54 3.41 18.83 29.30
CA ALA A 54 3.52 20.25 29.01
C ALA A 54 5.00 20.69 28.93
N GLY A 55 5.38 21.32 27.81
CA GLY A 55 6.71 21.92 27.61
C GLY A 55 7.60 21.25 26.56
N ASN A 56 7.06 20.34 25.74
CA ASN A 56 7.75 19.75 24.59
C ASN A 56 7.07 20.15 23.26
N ASP A 57 7.09 21.45 22.98
CA ASP A 57 6.29 22.10 21.94
C ASP A 57 6.47 21.46 20.54
N ASP A 58 7.69 21.03 20.19
CA ASP A 58 7.99 20.41 18.89
C ASP A 58 7.34 19.02 18.69
N LEU A 59 7.08 18.27 19.78
CA LEU A 59 6.40 16.97 19.72
C LEU A 59 4.88 17.13 19.83
N ASN A 60 4.42 18.10 20.62
CA ASN A 60 3.01 18.33 20.89
C ASN A 60 2.29 18.96 19.68
N ASP A 61 2.94 19.83 18.89
CA ASP A 61 2.37 20.37 17.65
C ASP A 61 2.14 19.29 16.57
N GLU A 62 2.83 18.15 16.71
CA GLU A 62 2.88 17.07 15.74
C GLU A 62 2.09 15.80 16.17
N ASN A 63 1.69 15.71 17.43
CA ASN A 63 0.95 14.57 17.96
C ASN A 63 -0.56 14.77 17.80
N ASP A 64 -1.31 13.68 17.63
CA ASP A 64 -2.77 13.74 17.54
C ASP A 64 -3.33 13.49 18.94
N ASP A 65 -3.84 14.54 19.58
CA ASP A 65 -4.44 14.55 20.92
C ASP A 65 -5.52 13.46 21.17
N GLN A 66 -5.99 12.79 20.12
CA GLN A 66 -7.07 11.80 20.18
C GLN A 66 -6.70 10.45 19.53
N ALA A 67 -5.43 10.25 19.15
CA ALA A 67 -4.99 9.03 18.48
C ALA A 67 -3.52 8.71 18.75
N LEU A 68 -3.22 7.41 18.95
CA LEU A 68 -1.86 6.97 19.19
C LEU A 68 -1.02 7.02 17.91
N MET A 69 0.12 7.69 17.96
CA MET A 69 1.22 7.52 17.02
C MET A 69 1.93 6.18 17.22
N ARG A 70 2.88 5.85 16.34
CA ARG A 70 3.55 4.54 16.35
C ARG A 70 4.26 4.22 17.67
N PHE A 71 4.95 5.18 18.28
CA PHE A 71 5.66 4.93 19.53
C PHE A 71 4.71 4.75 20.72
N GLU A 72 3.63 5.54 20.79
CA GLU A 72 2.55 5.38 21.76
C GLU A 72 1.85 4.03 21.59
N PHE A 73 1.65 3.58 20.34
CA PHE A 73 1.13 2.24 20.08
C PHE A 73 2.07 1.13 20.57
N LEU A 74 3.38 1.29 20.46
CA LEU A 74 4.33 0.33 21.04
C LEU A 74 4.31 0.37 22.57
N GLU A 75 4.18 1.56 23.16
CA GLU A 75 4.09 1.74 24.61
C GLU A 75 2.83 1.10 25.19
N ILE A 76 1.66 1.32 24.58
CA ILE A 76 0.41 0.76 25.09
C ILE A 76 0.42 -0.78 25.04
N LEU A 77 1.06 -1.38 24.03
CA LEU A 77 1.25 -2.84 23.98
C LEU A 77 2.06 -3.33 25.19
N CYS A 78 3.14 -2.64 25.56
CA CYS A 78 3.90 -2.96 26.77
C CYS A 78 3.05 -2.80 28.04
N ARG A 79 2.26 -1.73 28.15
CA ARG A 79 1.39 -1.49 29.32
C ARG A 79 0.35 -2.60 29.48
N VAL A 80 -0.36 -2.94 28.40
CA VAL A 80 -1.38 -4.00 28.42
C VAL A 80 -0.76 -5.36 28.69
N ALA A 81 0.42 -5.66 28.14
CA ALA A 81 1.14 -6.89 28.44
C ALA A 81 1.47 -7.02 29.94
N ILE A 82 1.98 -5.96 30.56
CA ILE A 82 2.26 -5.93 32.00
C ILE A 82 0.97 -6.09 32.81
N MET A 83 -0.12 -5.44 32.42
CA MET A 83 -1.42 -5.58 33.07
C MET A 83 -1.95 -7.02 33.00
N LYS A 84 -1.79 -7.70 31.85
CA LYS A 84 -2.32 -9.04 31.60
C LYS A 84 -1.44 -10.17 32.13
N TYR A 85 -0.11 -10.02 32.11
CA TYR A 85 0.81 -11.11 32.47
C TYR A 85 1.77 -10.74 33.59
N GLY A 86 2.06 -9.45 33.81
CA GLY A 86 3.13 -8.95 34.67
C GLY A 86 2.74 -8.63 36.13
N MET A 87 1.50 -8.22 36.38
CA MET A 87 1.04 -7.76 37.71
C MET A 87 0.73 -8.91 38.67
N GLY A 88 1.67 -9.85 38.80
CA GLY A 88 1.52 -11.04 39.65
C GLY A 88 0.67 -12.16 39.04
N GLU A 89 0.32 -12.06 37.76
CA GLU A 89 -0.46 -13.08 37.05
C GLU A 89 0.42 -14.25 36.59
N ALA A 90 1.44 -14.01 35.76
CA ALA A 90 2.25 -15.06 35.16
C ALA A 90 3.77 -14.83 35.26
N THR A 91 4.22 -13.59 35.06
CA THR A 91 5.63 -13.18 35.15
C THR A 91 5.73 -11.84 35.87
N HIS A 92 6.94 -11.39 36.20
CA HIS A 92 7.23 -10.03 36.69
C HIS A 92 8.19 -9.30 35.74
N ASP A 93 8.64 -9.97 34.67
CA ASP A 93 9.49 -9.40 33.65
C ASP A 93 8.62 -8.81 32.52
N ALA A 94 8.84 -7.55 32.18
CA ALA A 94 8.03 -6.85 31.19
C ALA A 94 8.25 -7.38 29.76
N ALA A 95 9.47 -7.85 29.45
CA ALA A 95 9.77 -8.40 28.13
C ALA A 95 9.11 -9.78 27.96
N GLU A 96 9.17 -10.62 28.99
CA GLU A 96 8.45 -11.91 29.02
C GLU A 96 6.93 -11.69 28.93
N ALA A 97 6.38 -10.73 29.67
CA ALA A 97 4.95 -10.40 29.61
C ALA A 97 4.53 -10.00 28.19
N LEU A 98 5.34 -9.18 27.51
CA LEU A 98 5.10 -8.77 26.12
C LEU A 98 5.19 -9.98 25.17
N GLU A 99 6.20 -10.82 25.30
CA GLU A 99 6.37 -12.02 24.46
C GLU A 99 5.19 -12.99 24.63
N MET A 100 4.70 -13.17 25.87
CA MET A 100 3.51 -13.96 26.17
C MET A 100 2.26 -13.38 25.50
N MET A 101 2.01 -12.07 25.63
CA MET A 101 0.85 -11.43 24.99
C MET A 101 0.92 -11.51 23.47
N LEU A 102 2.10 -11.28 22.88
CA LEU A 102 2.28 -11.37 21.44
C LEU A 102 2.00 -12.79 20.93
N SER A 103 2.52 -13.80 21.60
CA SER A 103 2.42 -15.21 21.17
C SER A 103 1.05 -15.83 21.43
N ASN A 104 0.41 -15.51 22.56
CA ASN A 104 -0.83 -16.16 22.99
C ASN A 104 -2.08 -15.42 22.51
N ASP A 105 -2.01 -14.10 22.34
CA ASP A 105 -3.19 -13.26 22.09
C ASP A 105 -3.12 -12.51 20.76
N VAL A 106 -2.05 -11.73 20.56
CA VAL A 106 -1.97 -10.81 19.41
C VAL A 106 -1.81 -11.58 18.11
N ILE A 107 -0.74 -12.36 17.96
CA ILE A 107 -0.44 -13.11 16.73
C ILE A 107 -1.61 -14.05 16.37
N PRO A 108 -2.19 -14.84 17.29
CA PRO A 108 -3.33 -15.70 16.95
C PRO A 108 -4.60 -14.94 16.54
N GLY A 109 -4.79 -13.70 17.03
CA GLY A 109 -5.96 -12.87 16.72
C GLY A 109 -5.84 -12.01 15.47
N LEU A 110 -4.64 -11.89 14.87
CA LEU A 110 -4.42 -11.07 13.69
C LEU A 110 -4.86 -11.77 12.39
N PRO A 111 -5.40 -11.01 11.41
CA PRO A 111 -5.78 -11.57 10.12
C PRO A 111 -4.54 -11.92 9.27
N PRO A 112 -4.65 -12.84 8.29
CA PRO A 112 -3.52 -13.31 7.47
C PRO A 112 -2.72 -12.19 6.80
N GLU A 113 -3.37 -11.11 6.39
CA GLU A 113 -2.75 -9.96 5.70
C GLU A 113 -1.69 -9.26 6.56
N CYS A 114 -1.75 -9.39 7.89
CA CYS A 114 -0.75 -8.84 8.81
C CYS A 114 0.60 -9.57 8.75
N PHE A 115 0.63 -10.80 8.23
CA PHE A 115 1.83 -11.63 8.16
C PHE A 115 2.57 -11.54 6.83
N MET A 116 2.08 -10.71 5.90
CA MET A 116 2.73 -10.50 4.61
C MET A 116 4.07 -9.79 4.81
N ASP A 117 5.18 -10.48 4.51
CA ASP A 117 6.50 -9.86 4.42
C ASP A 117 6.58 -9.02 3.13
N PRO A 118 6.62 -7.67 3.21
CA PRO A 118 6.70 -6.85 2.02
C PRO A 118 7.98 -7.11 1.21
N ASP A 119 9.08 -7.52 1.87
CA ASP A 119 10.35 -7.79 1.20
C ASP A 119 10.35 -9.12 0.45
N LEU A 120 9.47 -10.06 0.80
CA LEU A 120 9.32 -11.31 0.06
C LEU A 120 8.87 -11.02 -1.38
N PHE A 121 7.85 -10.18 -1.54
CA PHE A 121 7.40 -9.71 -2.85
C PHE A 121 8.52 -9.04 -3.66
N ARG A 122 9.30 -8.17 -3.00
CA ARG A 122 10.42 -7.47 -3.64
C ARG A 122 11.45 -8.45 -4.19
N ARG A 123 11.93 -9.37 -3.34
CA ARG A 123 13.00 -10.33 -3.68
C ARG A 123 12.55 -11.37 -4.70
N GLU A 124 11.34 -11.89 -4.56
CA GLU A 124 10.89 -13.07 -5.31
C GLU A 124 10.09 -12.74 -6.57
N ARG A 125 9.45 -11.57 -6.62
CA ARG A 125 8.53 -11.20 -7.72
C ARG A 125 8.96 -9.95 -8.46
N LEU A 126 9.26 -8.86 -7.74
CA LEU A 126 9.47 -7.55 -8.35
C LEU A 126 10.90 -7.32 -8.88
N TYR A 127 11.94 -7.67 -8.12
CA TYR A 127 13.33 -7.36 -8.48
C TYR A 127 13.94 -8.40 -9.41
N CYS A 128 13.38 -8.50 -10.61
CA CYS A 128 13.91 -9.32 -11.68
C CYS A 128 14.04 -8.52 -12.99
N LYS A 129 14.86 -9.03 -13.92
CA LYS A 129 15.13 -8.35 -15.20
C LYS A 129 13.86 -8.17 -16.05
N ALA A 130 12.97 -9.17 -16.04
CA ALA A 130 11.77 -9.16 -16.85
C ALA A 130 10.78 -8.07 -16.40
N THR A 131 10.57 -7.92 -15.09
CA THR A 131 9.73 -6.85 -14.53
C THR A 131 10.37 -5.48 -14.71
N ALA A 132 11.68 -5.35 -14.50
CA ALA A 132 12.40 -4.10 -14.76
C ALA A 132 12.21 -3.63 -16.20
N HIS A 133 12.31 -4.54 -17.18
CA HIS A 133 12.13 -4.21 -18.58
C HIS A 133 10.74 -3.64 -18.90
N VAL A 134 9.68 -4.24 -18.35
CA VAL A 134 8.30 -3.74 -18.53
C VAL A 134 8.14 -2.35 -17.93
N LEU A 135 8.71 -2.11 -16.74
CA LEU A 135 8.68 -0.79 -16.10
C LEU A 135 9.47 0.26 -16.89
N GLU A 136 10.61 -0.11 -17.48
CA GLU A 136 11.42 0.77 -18.32
C GLU A 136 10.70 1.15 -19.61
N GLU A 137 10.01 0.19 -20.25
CA GLU A 137 9.20 0.42 -21.44
C GLU A 137 8.07 1.43 -21.18
N HIS A 138 7.45 1.39 -20.00
CA HIS A 138 6.34 2.27 -19.60
C HIS A 138 6.76 3.45 -18.74
N GLU A 139 8.07 3.68 -18.55
CA GLU A 139 8.59 4.61 -17.53
C GLU A 139 8.06 6.04 -17.74
N ARG A 140 7.98 6.50 -18.99
CA ARG A 140 7.50 7.84 -19.32
C ARG A 140 6.05 8.06 -18.90
N LEU A 141 5.18 7.08 -19.16
CA LEU A 141 3.78 7.13 -18.75
C LEU A 141 3.65 7.10 -17.23
N LEU A 142 4.33 6.15 -16.58
CA LEU A 142 4.27 5.97 -15.12
C LEU A 142 4.82 7.20 -14.38
N GLN A 143 5.90 7.81 -14.87
CA GLN A 143 6.44 9.05 -14.33
C GLN A 143 5.45 10.21 -14.47
N ALA A 144 4.84 10.37 -15.66
CA ALA A 144 3.84 11.43 -15.89
C ALA A 144 2.62 11.26 -15.00
N CYS A 145 2.16 10.02 -14.76
CA CYS A 145 1.11 9.73 -13.79
C CYS A 145 1.53 10.13 -12.38
N TYR A 146 2.70 9.68 -11.92
CA TYR A 146 3.21 10.00 -10.59
C TYR A 146 3.30 11.51 -10.36
N ASP A 147 3.85 12.25 -11.31
CA ASP A 147 4.02 13.70 -11.23
C ASP A 147 2.69 14.43 -11.27
N PHE A 148 1.75 14.01 -12.11
CA PHE A 148 0.42 14.62 -12.21
C PHE A 148 -0.40 14.44 -10.93
N PHE A 149 -0.52 13.21 -10.43
CA PHE A 149 -1.42 12.93 -9.30
C PHE A 149 -0.94 13.54 -7.98
N LYS A 150 0.37 13.79 -7.82
CA LYS A 150 0.92 14.50 -6.66
C LYS A 150 1.08 16.02 -6.87
N ALA A 151 0.79 16.53 -8.07
CA ALA A 151 1.20 17.87 -8.50
C ALA A 151 0.67 19.02 -7.62
N ALA A 152 -0.51 18.84 -7.04
CA ALA A 152 -1.14 19.83 -6.18
C ALA A 152 -0.54 19.89 -4.76
N ASP A 153 0.33 18.93 -4.40
CA ASP A 153 0.92 18.84 -3.07
C ASP A 153 2.31 19.50 -3.01
N ALA A 154 2.49 20.39 -2.03
CA ALA A 154 3.74 21.10 -1.78
C ALA A 154 4.90 20.17 -1.39
N VAL A 155 4.59 18.98 -0.84
CA VAL A 155 5.56 17.98 -0.38
C VAL A 155 6.27 17.30 -1.56
N GLU A 156 5.73 17.42 -2.79
CA GLU A 156 6.22 16.78 -4.02
C GLU A 156 6.33 15.24 -3.93
N LEU A 157 5.65 14.59 -2.98
CA LEU A 157 5.53 13.15 -2.82
C LEU A 157 4.06 12.72 -2.97
N MET A 158 3.82 11.45 -3.28
CA MET A 158 2.46 10.94 -3.47
C MET A 158 1.91 10.42 -2.14
N GLY A 159 1.07 11.20 -1.48
CA GLY A 159 0.24 10.74 -0.37
C GLY A 159 -0.84 9.72 -0.77
N MET A 160 -1.47 9.09 0.23
CA MET A 160 -2.51 8.05 0.01
C MET A 160 -3.70 8.53 -0.83
N GLU A 161 -4.17 9.76 -0.60
CA GLU A 161 -5.27 10.34 -1.38
C GLU A 161 -4.94 10.40 -2.87
N HIS A 162 -3.71 10.79 -3.21
CA HIS A 162 -3.23 10.87 -4.59
C HIS A 162 -3.15 9.48 -5.23
N TRP A 163 -2.66 8.49 -4.49
CA TRP A 163 -2.62 7.09 -4.92
C TRP A 163 -4.02 6.56 -5.21
N LEU A 164 -4.99 6.77 -4.31
CA LEU A 164 -6.37 6.31 -4.52
C LEU A 164 -7.04 7.01 -5.71
N LYS A 165 -6.80 8.31 -5.91
CA LYS A 165 -7.25 9.02 -7.11
C LYS A 165 -6.64 8.43 -8.39
N PHE A 166 -5.36 8.05 -8.35
CA PHE A 166 -4.70 7.40 -9.47
C PHE A 166 -5.32 6.03 -9.77
N THR A 167 -5.48 5.15 -8.78
CA THR A 167 -6.01 3.81 -8.99
C THR A 167 -7.45 3.82 -9.50
N ASP A 168 -8.27 4.76 -9.01
CA ASP A 168 -9.62 4.99 -9.51
C ASP A 168 -9.60 5.49 -10.96
N ALA A 169 -8.81 6.54 -11.25
CA ALA A 169 -8.74 7.09 -12.60
C ALA A 169 -8.20 6.10 -13.63
N ALA A 170 -7.26 5.23 -13.23
CA ALA A 170 -6.69 4.18 -14.05
C ALA A 170 -7.56 2.90 -14.12
N GLY A 171 -8.73 2.89 -13.47
CA GLY A 171 -9.67 1.76 -13.51
C GLY A 171 -9.18 0.51 -12.79
N LEU A 172 -8.15 0.65 -11.95
CA LEU A 172 -7.52 -0.46 -11.25
C LEU A 172 -8.34 -0.94 -10.06
N THR A 173 -9.14 -0.07 -9.45
CA THR A 173 -10.09 -0.40 -8.37
C THR A 173 -11.49 -0.44 -8.93
N SER A 174 -11.94 -1.62 -9.34
CA SER A 174 -13.27 -1.84 -9.92
C SER A 174 -13.77 -3.25 -9.62
N ALA A 175 -15.08 -3.45 -9.72
CA ALA A 175 -15.66 -4.78 -9.50
C ALA A 175 -15.12 -5.81 -10.52
N VAL A 176 -14.88 -5.38 -11.77
CA VAL A 176 -14.32 -6.21 -12.84
C VAL A 176 -12.86 -6.61 -12.58
N THR A 177 -12.04 -5.71 -12.03
CA THR A 177 -10.66 -6.05 -11.62
C THR A 177 -10.60 -6.81 -10.29
N ARG A 178 -11.75 -6.96 -9.62
CA ARG A 178 -11.89 -7.56 -8.28
C ARG A 178 -10.94 -6.96 -7.25
N SER A 179 -10.66 -5.67 -7.38
CA SER A 179 -9.90 -4.94 -6.38
C SER A 179 -10.67 -3.71 -5.94
N SER A 180 -10.59 -3.40 -4.64
CA SER A 180 -11.29 -2.30 -4.03
C SER A 180 -10.30 -1.29 -3.45
N MET A 181 -10.85 -0.21 -2.91
CA MET A 181 -10.08 0.81 -2.21
C MET A 181 -9.31 0.25 -1.01
N ARG A 182 -9.83 -0.80 -0.34
CA ARG A 182 -9.16 -1.47 0.78
C ARG A 182 -7.83 -2.06 0.33
N GLU A 183 -7.83 -2.80 -0.78
CA GLU A 183 -6.61 -3.40 -1.32
C GLU A 183 -5.60 -2.35 -1.76
N ALA A 184 -6.06 -1.28 -2.41
CA ALA A 184 -5.20 -0.18 -2.79
C ALA A 184 -4.52 0.49 -1.58
N LYS A 185 -5.22 0.63 -0.44
CA LYS A 185 -4.64 1.14 0.82
C LYS A 185 -3.59 0.20 1.39
N LEU A 186 -3.84 -1.11 1.41
CA LEU A 186 -2.86 -2.10 1.86
C LEU A 186 -1.60 -2.07 0.99
N ILE A 187 -1.79 -2.04 -0.34
CA ILE A 187 -0.70 -1.95 -1.31
C ILE A 187 0.13 -0.68 -1.12
N PHE A 188 -0.53 0.47 -0.86
CA PHE A 188 0.17 1.71 -0.52
C PHE A 188 1.11 1.47 0.66
N GLY A 189 0.60 0.92 1.77
CA GLY A 189 1.38 0.69 2.98
C GLY A 189 2.52 -0.31 2.81
N TRP A 190 2.31 -1.40 2.07
CA TRP A 190 3.35 -2.40 1.82
C TRP A 190 4.44 -1.92 0.86
N SER A 191 4.10 -0.98 -0.02
CA SER A 191 5.04 -0.45 -1.01
C SER A 191 6.00 0.59 -0.45
N GLN A 192 5.66 1.21 0.69
CA GLN A 192 6.53 2.20 1.30
C GLN A 192 7.82 1.59 1.86
N MET A 193 8.96 2.14 1.46
CA MET A 193 10.24 1.87 2.08
C MET A 193 10.32 2.50 3.49
N ARG A 194 10.84 1.72 4.45
CA ARG A 194 10.87 2.12 5.87
C ARG A 194 11.72 3.36 6.09
N VAL A 195 11.17 4.32 6.83
CA VAL A 195 11.89 5.50 7.34
C VAL A 195 12.29 5.22 8.78
N VAL A 196 13.58 5.40 9.11
CA VAL A 196 14.09 5.08 10.46
C VAL A 196 13.61 6.10 11.50
N ASN A 197 13.49 7.37 11.12
CA ASN A 197 13.05 8.45 12.02
C ASN A 197 11.79 9.11 11.46
N GLU A 198 10.64 8.72 12.01
CA GLU A 198 9.31 9.15 11.57
C GLU A 198 8.99 10.60 11.92
N ILE A 199 9.56 11.10 13.01
CA ILE A 199 9.36 12.48 13.48
C ILE A 199 10.10 13.45 12.55
N LYS A 200 11.40 13.21 12.33
CA LYS A 200 12.22 14.11 11.49
C LYS A 200 11.86 14.09 10.01
N ASN A 201 11.29 12.99 9.53
CA ASN A 201 10.94 12.81 8.11
C ASN A 201 9.47 12.47 7.95
N ARG A 202 8.61 13.17 8.68
CA ARG A 202 7.16 12.95 8.73
C ARG A 202 6.58 12.72 7.33
N HIS A 203 6.76 13.66 6.41
CA HIS A 203 6.26 13.54 5.04
C HIS A 203 6.63 12.25 4.29
N ARG A 204 7.80 11.67 4.55
CA ARG A 204 8.21 10.38 3.96
C ARG A 204 7.47 9.18 4.55
N VAL A 205 6.99 9.30 5.79
CA VAL A 205 6.19 8.27 6.45
C VAL A 205 4.81 8.16 5.81
N TYR A 206 4.18 9.29 5.44
CA TYR A 206 2.79 9.32 4.92
C TYR A 206 2.70 9.34 3.39
N SER A 207 3.83 9.30 2.69
CA SER A 207 3.87 9.43 1.23
C SER A 207 4.82 8.43 0.58
N MET A 208 4.59 8.17 -0.69
CA MET A 208 5.39 7.26 -1.51
C MET A 208 6.27 8.05 -2.50
N THR A 209 7.49 7.59 -2.70
CA THR A 209 8.36 8.03 -3.80
C THR A 209 7.91 7.45 -5.13
N TYR A 210 8.58 7.86 -6.21
CA TYR A 210 8.39 7.22 -7.49
C TYR A 210 8.74 5.72 -7.46
N ILE A 211 9.75 5.29 -6.70
CA ILE A 211 10.10 3.86 -6.63
C ILE A 211 9.06 3.07 -5.85
N ASP A 212 8.58 3.61 -4.74
CA ASP A 212 7.46 3.05 -3.98
C ASP A 212 6.20 2.98 -4.87
N PHE A 213 5.96 3.98 -5.73
CA PHE A 213 4.86 3.99 -6.70
C PHE A 213 5.00 2.88 -7.75
N LEU A 214 6.19 2.66 -8.31
CA LEU A 214 6.43 1.55 -9.25
C LEU A 214 6.21 0.19 -8.58
N GLU A 215 6.63 0.04 -7.32
CA GLU A 215 6.32 -1.15 -6.53
C GLU A 215 4.82 -1.31 -6.31
N ALA A 216 4.10 -0.24 -5.98
CA ALA A 216 2.66 -0.26 -5.78
C ALA A 216 1.91 -0.67 -7.05
N VAL A 217 2.32 -0.17 -8.22
CA VAL A 217 1.78 -0.63 -9.52
C VAL A 217 2.09 -2.11 -9.75
N GLY A 218 3.30 -2.57 -9.41
CA GLY A 218 3.67 -3.99 -9.43
C GLY A 218 2.77 -4.84 -8.54
N ARG A 219 2.48 -4.40 -7.31
CA ARG A 219 1.58 -5.10 -6.39
C ARG A 219 0.13 -5.10 -6.86
N MET A 220 -0.35 -4.01 -7.46
CA MET A 220 -1.66 -3.97 -8.10
C MET A 220 -1.74 -4.99 -9.24
N ALA A 221 -0.68 -5.13 -10.03
CA ALA A 221 -0.62 -6.15 -11.08
C ALA A 221 -0.48 -7.57 -10.53
N ASP A 222 0.09 -7.76 -9.35
CA ASP A 222 0.13 -9.07 -8.72
C ASP A 222 -1.24 -9.45 -8.14
N LEU A 223 -2.01 -8.48 -7.63
CA LEU A 223 -3.37 -8.67 -7.14
C LEU A 223 -4.36 -8.91 -8.29
N ILE A 224 -4.44 -7.98 -9.24
CA ILE A 224 -5.36 -8.07 -10.37
C ILE A 224 -4.92 -9.25 -11.24
N SER A 225 -5.83 -10.17 -11.52
CA SER A 225 -5.55 -11.36 -12.33
C SER A 225 -6.17 -11.21 -13.71
N PRO A 226 -5.53 -10.48 -14.66
CA PRO A 226 -6.04 -10.35 -16.00
C PRO A 226 -6.08 -11.72 -16.71
N PRO A 227 -6.97 -11.91 -17.69
CA PRO A 227 -6.99 -13.14 -18.49
C PRO A 227 -5.66 -13.35 -19.21
N THR A 228 -5.27 -14.60 -19.38
CA THR A 228 -4.10 -14.97 -20.19
C THR A 228 -4.32 -14.61 -21.66
N LYS A 229 -3.26 -14.58 -22.47
CA LYS A 229 -3.36 -14.26 -23.90
C LYS A 229 -4.25 -15.25 -24.65
N GLU A 230 -4.17 -16.52 -24.26
CA GLU A 230 -5.00 -17.59 -24.80
C GLU A 230 -6.48 -17.39 -24.44
N GLU A 231 -6.77 -16.94 -23.22
CA GLU A 231 -8.13 -16.62 -22.79
C GLU A 231 -8.69 -15.39 -23.48
N LEU A 232 -7.88 -14.34 -23.67
CA LEU A 232 -8.28 -13.17 -24.47
C LEU A 232 -8.56 -13.57 -25.92
N ALA A 233 -7.69 -14.39 -26.52
CA ALA A 233 -7.90 -14.87 -27.89
C ALA A 233 -9.19 -15.70 -28.01
N ALA A 234 -9.50 -16.54 -27.01
CA ALA A 234 -10.75 -17.30 -26.98
C ALA A 234 -11.98 -16.41 -26.76
N PHE A 235 -11.87 -15.40 -25.90
CA PHE A 235 -12.96 -14.46 -25.60
C PHE A 235 -13.36 -13.64 -26.84
N PHE A 236 -12.38 -13.17 -27.61
CA PHE A 236 -12.62 -12.36 -28.80
C PHE A 236 -12.79 -13.19 -30.09
N ALA A 237 -12.73 -14.52 -30.05
CA ALA A 237 -12.86 -15.33 -31.25
C ALA A 237 -14.31 -15.35 -31.77
N PRO A 238 -14.52 -15.39 -33.11
CA PRO A 238 -13.50 -15.39 -34.17
C PRO A 238 -13.00 -14.01 -34.63
N GLU A 239 -13.67 -12.92 -34.26
CA GLU A 239 -13.44 -11.58 -34.82
C GLU A 239 -12.11 -10.93 -34.38
N GLY A 240 -11.59 -11.33 -33.21
CA GLY A 240 -10.47 -10.68 -32.54
C GLY A 240 -10.86 -9.40 -31.80
N PRO A 241 -9.96 -8.85 -30.97
CA PRO A 241 -10.20 -7.59 -30.28
C PRO A 241 -10.35 -6.44 -31.28
N THR A 242 -11.21 -5.48 -30.96
CA THR A 242 -11.42 -4.28 -31.80
C THR A 242 -10.34 -3.22 -31.60
N THR A 243 -9.57 -3.34 -30.52
CA THR A 243 -8.49 -2.42 -30.14
C THR A 243 -7.14 -3.12 -30.04
N ASP A 244 -6.05 -2.34 -30.12
CA ASP A 244 -4.69 -2.81 -29.82
C ASP A 244 -4.45 -3.02 -28.31
N THR A 245 -5.50 -2.91 -27.49
CA THR A 245 -5.47 -3.01 -26.02
C THR A 245 -6.49 -4.06 -25.55
N PRO A 246 -6.26 -5.35 -25.85
CA PRO A 246 -7.25 -6.40 -25.65
C PRO A 246 -7.58 -6.64 -24.16
N THR A 247 -6.63 -6.42 -23.25
CA THR A 247 -6.90 -6.58 -21.81
C THR A 247 -7.84 -5.49 -21.32
N TRP A 248 -7.61 -4.24 -21.74
CA TRP A 248 -8.50 -3.14 -21.42
C TRP A 248 -9.90 -3.36 -22.01
N GLU A 249 -9.99 -3.74 -23.28
CA GLU A 249 -11.26 -4.02 -23.97
C GLU A 249 -12.05 -5.15 -23.30
N TYR A 250 -11.36 -6.20 -22.85
CA TYR A 250 -11.97 -7.25 -22.03
C TYR A 250 -12.61 -6.66 -20.76
N PHE A 251 -11.87 -5.83 -20.01
CA PHE A 251 -12.41 -5.21 -18.80
C PHE A 251 -13.56 -4.21 -19.05
N GLN A 252 -13.65 -3.62 -20.24
CA GLN A 252 -14.80 -2.78 -20.61
C GLN A 252 -16.04 -3.60 -21.00
N THR A 253 -15.83 -4.84 -21.45
CA THR A 253 -16.88 -5.68 -22.06
C THR A 253 -17.48 -6.68 -21.08
N VAL A 254 -16.66 -7.24 -20.18
CA VAL A 254 -17.12 -8.26 -19.23
C VAL A 254 -18.08 -7.65 -18.20
N SER A 255 -19.17 -8.36 -17.92
CA SER A 255 -20.10 -7.96 -16.87
C SER A 255 -19.56 -8.32 -15.48
N VAL A 256 -20.12 -7.71 -14.44
CA VAL A 256 -19.72 -7.97 -13.04
C VAL A 256 -20.24 -9.32 -12.52
N ASP A 257 -20.96 -10.09 -13.34
CA ASP A 257 -21.45 -11.40 -12.92
C ASP A 257 -20.26 -12.34 -12.62
N GLU A 258 -20.18 -12.85 -11.38
CA GLU A 258 -19.09 -13.70 -10.91
C GLU A 258 -18.91 -14.96 -11.77
N ALA A 259 -19.96 -15.39 -12.47
CA ALA A 259 -19.90 -16.52 -13.39
C ALA A 259 -19.08 -16.21 -14.67
N GLU A 260 -18.96 -14.95 -15.07
CA GLU A 260 -18.25 -14.50 -16.27
C GLU A 260 -16.81 -14.05 -15.96
N LEU A 261 -16.56 -13.63 -14.72
CA LEU A 261 -15.24 -13.23 -14.22
C LEU A 261 -14.41 -14.45 -13.81
N LYS A 262 -13.55 -14.91 -14.70
CA LYS A 262 -12.58 -15.96 -14.38
C LYS A 262 -11.63 -15.50 -13.27
N CYS A 263 -11.68 -16.19 -12.14
CA CYS A 263 -10.76 -16.02 -11.03
C CYS A 263 -9.63 -17.03 -11.15
N HIS A 264 -8.39 -16.55 -11.25
CA HIS A 264 -7.22 -17.41 -11.08
C HIS A 264 -7.02 -17.69 -9.59
N GLU A 265 -6.55 -18.89 -9.24
CA GLU A 265 -6.26 -19.27 -7.84
C GLU A 265 -5.27 -18.32 -7.14
N SER A 266 -4.51 -17.55 -7.91
CA SER A 266 -3.56 -16.52 -7.43
C SER A 266 -4.18 -15.16 -7.12
N ALA A 267 -5.49 -14.98 -7.22
CA ALA A 267 -6.15 -13.67 -7.07
C ALA A 267 -6.43 -13.26 -5.61
N GLU A 268 -6.20 -14.15 -4.64
CA GLU A 268 -6.36 -13.87 -3.21
C GLU A 268 -5.03 -13.43 -2.56
N PHE A 269 -5.11 -12.63 -1.49
CA PHE A 269 -3.92 -12.24 -0.74
C PHE A 269 -3.24 -13.47 -0.12
N GLY A 270 -1.93 -13.56 -0.34
CA GLY A 270 -1.13 -14.67 0.15
C GLY A 270 -1.28 -15.96 -0.68
N ALA A 271 -2.09 -15.96 -1.74
CA ALA A 271 -2.17 -17.10 -2.65
C ALA A 271 -0.85 -17.32 -3.40
N ALA A 272 -0.58 -18.58 -3.73
CA ALA A 272 0.60 -18.94 -4.51
C ALA A 272 0.47 -18.33 -5.93
N PRO A 273 1.51 -17.63 -6.43
CA PRO A 273 1.42 -17.03 -7.75
C PRO A 273 1.45 -18.08 -8.86
N THR A 274 0.51 -17.97 -9.81
CA THR A 274 0.40 -18.90 -10.96
C THR A 274 1.00 -18.33 -12.23
N VAL A 275 1.11 -17.00 -12.34
CA VAL A 275 1.62 -16.30 -13.53
C VAL A 275 2.82 -15.41 -13.14
N PRO A 276 3.86 -15.33 -14.00
CA PRO A 276 4.97 -14.41 -13.79
C PRO A 276 4.51 -12.95 -13.73
N LEU A 277 5.02 -12.19 -12.76
CA LEU A 277 4.58 -10.81 -12.51
C LEU A 277 4.72 -9.89 -13.74
N HIS A 278 5.81 -10.02 -14.51
CA HIS A 278 6.04 -9.17 -15.69
C HIS A 278 4.95 -9.31 -16.76
N VAL A 279 4.31 -10.48 -16.87
CA VAL A 279 3.20 -10.71 -17.82
C VAL A 279 1.98 -9.92 -17.37
N LYS A 280 1.60 -10.07 -16.09
CA LYS A 280 0.48 -9.32 -15.49
C LYS A 280 0.73 -7.82 -15.53
N LEU A 281 1.95 -7.40 -15.20
CA LEU A 281 2.36 -6.00 -15.17
C LEU A 281 2.26 -5.34 -16.55
N ALA A 282 2.66 -6.03 -17.62
CA ALA A 282 2.50 -5.50 -18.97
C ALA A 282 1.03 -5.27 -19.33
N GLN A 283 0.15 -6.22 -19.01
CA GLN A 283 -1.30 -6.09 -19.22
C GLN A 283 -1.91 -4.97 -18.37
N ILE A 284 -1.46 -4.78 -17.12
CA ILE A 284 -1.94 -3.69 -16.29
C ILE A 284 -1.43 -2.33 -16.79
N CYS A 285 -0.19 -2.23 -17.28
CA CYS A 285 0.30 -1.01 -17.91
C CYS A 285 -0.51 -0.65 -19.17
N GLU A 286 -0.92 -1.63 -19.97
CA GLU A 286 -1.84 -1.47 -21.09
C GLU A 286 -3.19 -0.90 -20.62
N VAL A 287 -3.78 -1.47 -19.57
CA VAL A 287 -5.05 -1.01 -18.97
C VAL A 287 -4.94 0.43 -18.46
N ILE A 288 -3.88 0.75 -17.70
CA ILE A 288 -3.63 2.12 -17.23
C ILE A 288 -3.58 3.08 -18.42
N GLN A 289 -2.79 2.75 -19.45
CA GLN A 289 -2.64 3.60 -20.62
C GLN A 289 -3.98 3.84 -21.33
N ALA A 290 -4.71 2.77 -21.65
CA ALA A 290 -5.97 2.85 -22.37
C ALA A 290 -7.06 3.58 -21.56
N GLN A 291 -7.18 3.29 -20.27
CA GLN A 291 -8.16 3.92 -19.39
C GLN A 291 -7.91 5.42 -19.25
N LEU A 292 -6.66 5.84 -19.05
CA LEU A 292 -6.31 7.26 -18.95
C LEU A 292 -6.43 7.96 -20.31
N MET A 293 -6.09 7.29 -21.41
CA MET A 293 -6.32 7.82 -22.76
C MET A 293 -7.80 8.09 -23.00
N GLN A 294 -8.68 7.16 -22.65
CA GLN A 294 -10.13 7.34 -22.74
C GLN A 294 -10.61 8.49 -21.84
N LYS A 295 -10.17 8.51 -20.56
CA LYS A 295 -10.59 9.52 -19.58
C LYS A 295 -10.25 10.95 -20.00
N TRP A 296 -9.13 11.14 -20.71
CA TRP A 296 -8.64 12.45 -21.13
C TRP A 296 -8.70 12.71 -22.64
N ASP A 297 -9.40 11.84 -23.38
CA ASP A 297 -9.56 11.94 -24.84
C ASP A 297 -8.22 12.04 -25.62
N ALA A 298 -7.20 11.34 -25.11
CA ALA A 298 -5.88 11.32 -25.74
C ALA A 298 -5.83 10.24 -26.82
N ARG A 299 -5.49 10.63 -28.05
CA ARG A 299 -5.45 9.72 -29.21
C ARG A 299 -4.23 8.81 -29.27
N THR A 300 -3.15 9.16 -28.58
CA THR A 300 -1.90 8.37 -28.56
C THR A 300 -1.27 8.41 -27.17
N PRO A 301 -0.43 7.41 -26.82
CA PRO A 301 0.30 7.42 -25.54
C PRO A 301 1.15 8.67 -25.35
N THR A 302 1.84 9.12 -26.41
CA THR A 302 2.64 10.35 -26.37
C THR A 302 1.79 11.60 -26.12
N ALA A 303 0.59 11.66 -26.72
CA ALA A 303 -0.35 12.75 -26.48
C ALA A 303 -0.85 12.75 -25.03
N LEU A 304 -1.17 11.58 -24.48
CA LEU A 304 -1.56 11.42 -23.08
C LEU A 304 -0.45 11.92 -22.15
N VAL A 305 0.79 11.44 -22.34
CA VAL A 305 1.93 11.88 -21.54
C VAL A 305 2.09 13.39 -21.59
N LYS A 306 2.03 13.99 -22.79
CA LYS A 306 2.12 15.46 -22.96
C LYS A 306 0.99 16.20 -22.24
N GLN A 307 -0.22 15.66 -22.25
CA GLN A 307 -1.38 16.25 -21.61
C GLN A 307 -1.26 16.21 -20.09
N LEU A 308 -0.89 15.07 -19.51
CA LEU A 308 -0.59 14.93 -18.07
C LEU A 308 0.51 15.90 -17.64
N ASP A 309 1.55 16.02 -18.46
CA ASP A 309 2.65 16.95 -18.29
C ASP A 309 2.20 18.42 -18.24
N ILE A 310 1.28 18.81 -19.12
CA ILE A 310 0.71 20.17 -19.15
C ILE A 310 -0.16 20.37 -17.90
N MET A 311 -1.03 19.40 -17.59
CA MET A 311 -1.92 19.46 -16.44
C MET A 311 -1.14 19.56 -15.12
N THR A 312 -0.03 18.84 -14.99
CA THR A 312 0.89 18.91 -13.85
C THR A 312 1.35 20.34 -13.59
N VAL A 313 1.77 21.06 -14.64
CA VAL A 313 2.21 22.46 -14.53
C VAL A 313 1.04 23.38 -14.20
N THR A 314 -0.11 23.16 -14.83
CA THR A 314 -1.32 23.97 -14.62
C THR A 314 -1.80 23.94 -13.18
N VAL A 315 -1.70 22.79 -12.50
CA VAL A 315 -2.11 22.66 -11.10
C VAL A 315 -1.01 23.06 -10.09
N GLY A 316 0.07 23.68 -10.56
CA GLY A 316 1.15 24.21 -9.71
C GLY A 316 2.31 23.24 -9.47
N GLY A 317 2.27 22.05 -10.05
CA GLY A 317 3.35 21.08 -9.97
C GLY A 317 4.58 21.49 -10.78
N ARG A 318 5.77 21.09 -10.31
CA ARG A 318 7.03 21.33 -11.00
C ARG A 318 7.43 20.10 -11.80
N LYS A 319 7.74 20.29 -13.09
CA LYS A 319 8.45 19.26 -13.85
C LYS A 319 9.89 19.20 -13.38
N LYS A 320 10.31 18.07 -12.81
CA LYS A 320 11.73 17.80 -12.62
C LYS A 320 12.33 17.38 -13.95
N ALA A 321 13.44 18.01 -14.35
CA ALA A 321 14.24 17.49 -15.44
C ALA A 321 14.60 16.02 -15.11
N PRO A 322 14.63 15.11 -16.10
CA PRO A 322 15.04 13.74 -15.84
C PRO A 322 16.46 13.80 -15.26
N ALA A 323 16.62 13.43 -13.99
CA ALA A 323 17.94 13.20 -13.41
C ALA A 323 18.66 12.17 -14.30
N ARG A 324 20.00 12.15 -14.33
CA ARG A 324 20.73 11.02 -14.95
C ARG A 324 20.26 9.75 -14.24
N LYS A 325 19.31 9.05 -14.84
CA LYS A 325 18.63 7.91 -14.22
C LYS A 325 19.63 6.76 -14.17
N ALA A 326 19.90 6.25 -12.98
CA ALA A 326 20.24 4.84 -12.88
C ALA A 326 19.07 4.09 -13.53
N SER A 327 19.34 3.18 -14.46
CA SER A 327 18.29 2.32 -15.03
C SER A 327 17.52 1.65 -13.90
N ILE A 328 16.22 1.41 -14.08
CA ILE A 328 15.39 0.75 -13.07
C ILE A 328 16.01 -0.59 -12.68
N LEU A 329 16.62 -1.28 -13.65
CA LEU A 329 17.41 -2.47 -13.40
C LEU A 329 18.57 -2.24 -12.42
N ASN A 330 19.31 -1.15 -12.55
CA ASN A 330 20.39 -0.81 -11.62
C ASN A 330 19.85 -0.54 -10.21
N VAL A 331 18.69 0.15 -10.11
CA VAL A 331 18.04 0.39 -8.81
C VAL A 331 17.61 -0.93 -8.18
N PHE A 332 17.00 -1.83 -8.95
CA PHE A 332 16.58 -3.14 -8.47
C PHE A 332 17.76 -4.02 -8.08
N ASP A 333 18.87 -3.97 -8.82
CA ASP A 333 20.09 -4.71 -8.46
C ASP A 333 20.73 -4.16 -7.18
N ILE A 334 20.75 -2.84 -6.96
CA ILE A 334 21.18 -2.23 -5.69
C ILE A 334 20.27 -2.70 -4.55
N MET A 335 18.94 -2.60 -4.74
CA MET A 335 17.96 -2.98 -3.72
C MET A 335 17.98 -4.48 -3.40
N ARG A 336 18.29 -5.33 -4.38
CA ARG A 336 18.42 -6.78 -4.20
C ARG A 336 19.73 -7.16 -3.49
N THR A 337 20.82 -6.46 -3.76
CA THR A 337 22.16 -6.82 -3.27
C THR A 337 22.59 -6.07 -2.02
N GLY A 338 21.88 -4.99 -1.66
CA GLY A 338 22.23 -4.11 -0.53
C GLY A 338 23.57 -3.38 -0.73
N LYS A 339 24.15 -3.41 -1.93
CA LYS A 339 25.41 -2.72 -2.25
C LYS A 339 25.11 -1.39 -2.91
N ASP A 340 25.44 -0.30 -2.23
CA ASP A 340 25.39 1.03 -2.82
C ASP A 340 26.28 1.10 -4.06
N ALA A 341 25.78 1.71 -5.14
CA ALA A 341 26.54 1.99 -6.36
C ALA A 341 27.64 3.08 -6.18
N SER A 342 27.98 3.44 -4.94
CA SER A 342 28.99 4.43 -4.58
C SER A 342 30.35 3.85 -4.18
N SER A 343 30.54 2.52 -4.25
CA SER A 343 31.85 1.88 -4.09
C SER A 343 32.51 1.60 -5.45
N GLY A 344 32.77 2.67 -6.22
CA GLY A 344 33.49 2.64 -7.49
C GLY A 344 34.24 3.94 -7.74
#